data_AF-A0A7S0AD69-F1
#
_entry.id   AF-A0A7S0AD69-F1
#
_cell.length_a   1.000
_cell.length_b   1.000
_cell.length_c   1.000
_cell.angle_alpha   90.00
_cell.angle_beta   90.00
_cell.angle_gamma   90.00
#
_symmetry.space_group_name_H-M   'P 1'
#
loop_
_entity.id
_entity.type
_entity.pdbx_description
1 polymer ?
#
loop_
_entity_poly.entity_id
_entity_poly.type
_entity_poly.pdbx_seq_one_letter_code
_entity_poly.pdbx_strand_id
1 'polypeptide(L)'
;MAPNDATAADASPPSTHEDVVSRVFLIRHGDRFDYANDHWAPAAKRFGCLTTDPPLSALGHRQAKETADYLAETISKNSDSGIGSNTNISKIMVSPYLRVIQTACPTSDAFDVPLSIEGGLSEAHATPGDVLPSPEERFAYFPHVDPTYQSLHRVEPTPGFTCPKTGHDCEAFAGHYTKRMGEFAKKIEEHHRGEVIVCFSHAASVALVAALLKCSMRELKFAACGVYELEQINDGPWRMVNNGDSNPHVSETSPTTYPWGFSEKHFQEVDGGRYFGESEGVGLDYFVPS
;
A
#
# COMPACT_ATOMS: atom_id res chain seq x y z
N MET A 1 62.08 37.91 -19.23
CA MET A 1 61.04 37.10 -19.89
C MET A 1 61.19 35.66 -19.39
N ALA A 2 60.37 35.28 -18.42
CA ALA A 2 60.16 33.90 -18.01
C ALA A 2 58.73 33.52 -18.40
N PRO A 3 58.44 32.31 -18.91
CA PRO A 3 57.08 31.91 -19.22
C PRO A 3 56.35 31.43 -17.96
N ASN A 4 55.08 31.83 -17.84
CA ASN A 4 54.14 31.33 -16.86
C ASN A 4 53.67 29.93 -17.27
N ASP A 5 53.88 28.95 -16.40
CA ASP A 5 53.13 27.69 -16.38
C ASP A 5 51.71 27.97 -15.89
N ALA A 6 50.72 27.78 -16.76
CA ALA A 6 49.32 27.67 -16.38
C ALA A 6 48.97 26.18 -16.32
N THR A 7 48.85 25.67 -15.10
CA THR A 7 48.37 24.33 -14.79
C THR A 7 46.92 24.17 -15.26
N ALA A 8 46.70 23.10 -16.03
CA ALA A 8 45.39 22.69 -16.50
C ALA A 8 44.47 22.37 -15.32
N ALA A 9 43.30 22.98 -15.30
CA ALA A 9 42.21 22.61 -14.42
C ALA A 9 41.64 21.26 -14.89
N ASP A 10 41.67 20.29 -13.98
CA ASP A 10 41.06 18.98 -14.08
C ASP A 10 39.54 19.14 -14.10
N ALA A 11 38.96 19.14 -15.30
CA ALA A 11 37.52 19.12 -15.50
C ALA A 11 37.08 17.66 -15.58
N SER A 12 36.63 17.11 -14.45
CA SER A 12 35.89 15.85 -14.45
C SER A 12 34.73 15.93 -15.46
N PRO A 13 34.52 14.92 -16.31
CA PRO A 13 33.46 14.96 -17.30
C PRO A 13 32.08 15.01 -16.61
N PRO A 14 31.09 15.74 -17.18
CA PRO A 14 29.73 15.71 -16.66
C PRO A 14 29.20 14.26 -16.76
N SER A 15 28.76 13.70 -15.63
CA SER A 15 28.13 12.38 -15.61
C SER A 15 26.82 12.45 -16.39
N THR A 16 26.76 11.76 -17.52
CA THR A 16 25.63 11.71 -18.45
C THR A 16 24.58 10.66 -18.09
N HIS A 17 24.47 10.26 -16.83
CA HIS A 17 23.41 9.35 -16.41
C HIS A 17 22.15 10.15 -16.14
N GLU A 18 21.15 10.00 -17.01
CA GLU A 18 19.78 10.45 -16.73
C GLU A 18 19.32 9.87 -15.39
N ASP A 19 18.64 10.70 -14.60
CA ASP A 19 18.11 10.29 -13.30
C ASP A 19 17.12 9.13 -13.47
N VAL A 20 17.32 8.06 -12.70
CA VAL A 20 16.38 6.93 -12.61
C VAL A 20 15.32 7.27 -11.58
N VAL A 21 14.05 7.26 -11.96
CA VAL A 21 12.95 7.61 -11.04
C VAL A 21 12.11 6.39 -10.74
N SER A 22 11.96 6.06 -9.45
CA SER A 22 11.00 5.07 -8.96
C SER A 22 9.80 5.79 -8.35
N ARG A 23 8.58 5.31 -8.60
CA ARG A 23 7.36 5.85 -7.98
C ARG A 23 6.47 4.75 -7.42
N VAL A 24 5.91 5.04 -6.24
CA VAL A 24 4.90 4.20 -5.59
C VAL A 24 3.66 5.04 -5.36
N PHE A 25 2.57 4.65 -6.02
CA PHE A 25 1.24 5.12 -5.64
C PHE A 25 0.65 4.11 -4.67
N LEU A 26 0.33 4.52 -3.45
CA LEU A 26 -0.35 3.67 -2.47
C LEU A 26 -1.76 4.20 -2.24
N ILE A 27 -2.75 3.34 -2.44
CA ILE A 27 -4.18 3.68 -2.40
C ILE A 27 -4.90 2.81 -1.38
N ARG A 28 -5.73 3.41 -0.53
CA ARG A 28 -6.63 2.66 0.36
C ARG A 28 -7.90 2.27 -0.38
N HIS A 29 -8.44 1.09 -0.11
CA HIS A 29 -9.75 0.70 -0.63
C HIS A 29 -10.85 1.75 -0.39
N GLY A 30 -11.89 1.72 -1.23
CA GLY A 30 -13.07 2.58 -1.09
C GLY A 30 -13.99 2.19 0.07
N ASP A 31 -15.14 2.88 0.17
CA ASP A 31 -16.15 2.62 1.19
C ASP A 31 -16.66 1.17 1.18
N ARG A 32 -16.78 0.58 2.37
CA ARG A 32 -17.13 -0.83 2.55
C ARG A 32 -18.63 -1.00 2.74
N PHE A 33 -19.18 -2.07 2.17
CA PHE A 33 -20.60 -2.37 2.32
C PHE A 33 -21.00 -2.64 3.77
N ASP A 34 -20.19 -3.37 4.53
CA ASP A 34 -20.54 -3.81 5.89
C ASP A 34 -20.61 -2.69 6.93
N TYR A 35 -19.98 -1.53 6.67
CA TYR A 35 -19.97 -0.41 7.62
C TYR A 35 -21.33 0.27 7.75
N ALA A 36 -22.11 0.32 6.67
CA ALA A 36 -23.47 0.86 6.67
C ALA A 36 -24.54 -0.23 6.84
N ASN A 37 -24.15 -1.51 6.87
CA ASN A 37 -25.06 -2.65 6.84
C ASN A 37 -24.68 -3.67 7.92
N ASP A 38 -25.13 -3.44 9.15
CA ASP A 38 -24.90 -4.31 10.31
C ASP A 38 -25.39 -5.77 10.12
N HIS A 39 -26.42 -5.97 9.30
CA HIS A 39 -26.93 -7.29 8.91
C HIS A 39 -26.08 -8.04 7.89
N TRP A 40 -25.05 -7.41 7.30
CA TRP A 40 -24.23 -8.04 6.28
C TRP A 40 -23.53 -9.30 6.79
N ALA A 41 -22.84 -9.24 7.94
CA ALA A 41 -22.09 -10.39 8.45
C ALA A 41 -22.99 -11.59 8.80
N PRO A 42 -24.13 -11.42 9.48
CA PRO A 42 -25.11 -12.51 9.67
C PRO A 42 -25.62 -13.10 8.35
N ALA A 43 -25.91 -12.26 7.34
CA ALA A 43 -26.37 -12.73 6.04
C ALA A 43 -25.27 -13.49 5.28
N ALA A 44 -24.06 -12.93 5.23
CA ALA A 44 -22.89 -13.57 4.63
C ALA A 44 -22.65 -14.95 5.23
N LYS A 45 -22.65 -15.07 6.57
CA LYS A 45 -22.53 -16.37 7.26
C LYS A 45 -23.63 -17.35 6.86
N ARG A 46 -24.88 -16.89 6.79
CA ARG A 46 -26.04 -17.74 6.41
C ARG A 46 -25.90 -18.33 5.00
N PHE A 47 -25.30 -17.59 4.08
CA PHE A 47 -25.12 -18.00 2.68
C PHE A 47 -23.73 -18.58 2.38
N GLY A 48 -22.90 -18.83 3.41
CA GLY A 48 -21.57 -19.40 3.24
C GLY A 48 -20.53 -18.43 2.67
N CYS A 49 -20.79 -17.12 2.69
CA CYS A 49 -19.82 -16.10 2.31
C CYS A 49 -18.83 -15.82 3.45
N LEU A 50 -17.63 -15.40 3.09
CA LEU A 50 -16.59 -15.04 4.05
C LEU A 50 -16.90 -13.70 4.75
N THR A 51 -17.24 -13.76 6.04
CA THR A 51 -17.65 -12.58 6.83
C THR A 51 -16.53 -11.59 7.12
N THR A 52 -15.27 -11.92 6.82
CA THR A 52 -14.13 -11.01 6.95
C THR A 52 -13.71 -10.37 5.65
N ASP A 53 -14.40 -10.70 4.56
CA ASP A 53 -14.07 -10.20 3.23
C ASP A 53 -15.26 -9.47 2.58
N PRO A 54 -15.75 -8.38 3.21
CA PRO A 54 -16.87 -7.62 2.67
C PRO A 54 -16.51 -6.95 1.35
N PRO A 55 -17.49 -6.79 0.45
CA PRO A 55 -17.32 -6.02 -0.77
C PRO A 55 -17.31 -4.50 -0.49
N LEU A 56 -16.97 -3.73 -1.52
CA LEU A 56 -17.27 -2.31 -1.58
C LEU A 56 -18.78 -2.06 -1.56
N SER A 57 -19.16 -0.90 -1.03
CA SER A 57 -20.50 -0.35 -1.21
C SER A 57 -20.66 0.24 -2.62
N ALA A 58 -21.89 0.63 -2.99
CA ALA A 58 -22.12 1.38 -4.23
C ALA A 58 -21.35 2.71 -4.26
N LEU A 59 -21.15 3.35 -3.09
CA LEU A 59 -20.29 4.52 -2.96
C LEU A 59 -18.81 4.14 -3.18
N GLY A 60 -18.34 3.05 -2.57
CA GLY A 60 -16.97 2.58 -2.76
C GLY A 60 -16.62 2.29 -4.22
N HIS A 61 -17.55 1.74 -5.00
CA HIS A 61 -17.37 1.56 -6.44
C HIS A 61 -17.25 2.88 -7.22
N ARG A 62 -18.01 3.93 -6.86
CA ARG A 62 -17.85 5.27 -7.47
C ARG A 62 -16.50 5.87 -7.13
N GLN A 63 -16.10 5.82 -5.86
CA GLN A 63 -14.80 6.30 -5.39
C GLN A 63 -13.64 5.59 -6.11
N ALA A 64 -13.75 4.28 -6.33
CA ALA A 64 -12.78 3.50 -7.09
C ALA A 64 -12.63 4.01 -8.54
N LYS A 65 -13.75 4.28 -9.21
CA LYS A 65 -13.74 4.82 -10.59
C LYS A 65 -13.12 6.21 -10.65
N GLU A 66 -13.51 7.10 -9.74
CA GLU A 66 -12.96 8.46 -9.62
C GLU A 66 -11.45 8.45 -9.31
N THR A 67 -11.01 7.50 -8.47
CA THR A 67 -9.59 7.31 -8.18
C THR A 67 -8.82 6.84 -9.40
N ALA A 68 -9.38 5.94 -10.21
CA ALA A 68 -8.76 5.53 -11.46
C ALA A 68 -8.62 6.70 -12.45
N ASP A 69 -9.64 7.54 -12.57
CA ASP A 69 -9.60 8.74 -13.41
C ASP A 69 -8.54 9.74 -12.91
N TYR A 70 -8.47 9.97 -11.60
CA TYR A 70 -7.42 10.79 -10.98
C TYR A 70 -6.01 10.26 -11.23
N LEU A 71 -5.79 8.94 -11.11
CA LEU A 71 -4.49 8.31 -11.39
C LEU A 71 -4.12 8.46 -12.87
N ALA A 72 -5.06 8.24 -13.79
CA ALA A 72 -4.85 8.43 -15.22
C ALA A 72 -4.38 9.85 -15.53
N GLU A 73 -5.03 10.87 -14.96
CA GLU A 73 -4.60 12.26 -15.12
C GLU A 73 -3.23 12.55 -14.50
N THR A 74 -3.00 12.07 -13.27
CA THR A 74 -1.78 12.37 -12.50
C THR A 74 -0.55 11.75 -13.13
N ILE A 75 -0.63 10.47 -13.48
CA ILE A 75 0.47 9.74 -14.12
C ILE A 75 0.75 10.32 -15.51
N SER A 76 -0.29 10.71 -16.27
CA SER A 76 -0.11 11.38 -17.57
C SER A 76 0.58 12.74 -17.45
N LYS A 77 0.27 13.56 -16.44
CA LYS A 77 0.93 14.86 -16.23
C LYS A 77 2.39 14.72 -15.85
N ASN A 78 2.73 13.69 -15.08
CA ASN A 78 4.11 13.44 -14.67
C ASN A 78 5.03 13.14 -15.87
N SER A 79 4.48 12.66 -17.00
CA SER A 79 5.19 12.45 -18.27
C SER A 79 5.86 13.69 -18.83
N ASP A 80 5.25 14.86 -18.62
CA ASP A 80 5.64 16.09 -19.30
C ASP A 80 6.75 16.85 -18.56
N SER A 81 7.15 16.36 -17.37
CA SER A 81 8.09 17.07 -16.47
C SER A 81 9.59 16.85 -16.78
N GLY A 82 9.92 15.97 -17.73
CA GLY A 82 11.27 15.85 -18.30
C GLY A 82 12.34 15.18 -17.41
N ILE A 83 12.00 14.69 -16.21
CA ILE A 83 12.87 13.89 -15.35
C ILE A 83 12.34 12.45 -15.33
N GLY A 84 13.13 11.49 -15.84
CA GLY A 84 12.79 10.05 -15.84
C GLY A 84 11.43 9.76 -16.50
N SER A 85 11.41 9.69 -17.83
CA SER A 85 10.21 9.59 -18.70
C SER A 85 9.35 8.33 -18.54
N ASN A 86 9.53 7.53 -17.48
CA ASN A 86 8.76 6.30 -17.30
C ASN A 86 7.37 6.62 -16.74
N THR A 87 6.36 6.52 -17.61
CA THR A 87 4.96 6.85 -17.31
C THR A 87 4.06 5.63 -17.37
N ASN A 88 4.63 4.49 -17.77
CA ASN A 88 3.91 3.23 -17.80
C ASN A 88 3.90 2.63 -16.41
N ILE A 89 2.71 2.34 -15.90
CA ILE A 89 2.55 1.52 -14.70
C ILE A 89 3.12 0.14 -15.04
N SER A 90 4.21 -0.25 -14.37
CA SER A 90 4.81 -1.57 -14.58
C SER A 90 3.97 -2.67 -13.91
N LYS A 91 3.29 -2.33 -12.81
CA LYS A 91 2.54 -3.28 -12.00
C LYS A 91 1.46 -2.62 -11.16
N ILE A 92 0.30 -3.28 -11.08
CA ILE A 92 -0.72 -3.00 -10.07
C ILE A 92 -0.69 -4.14 -9.04
N MET A 93 -0.23 -3.86 -7.84
CA MET A 93 -0.25 -4.78 -6.70
C MET A 93 -1.48 -4.54 -5.85
N VAL A 94 -2.17 -5.61 -5.45
CA VAL A 94 -3.40 -5.50 -4.66
C VAL A 94 -3.37 -6.43 -3.47
N SER A 95 -3.84 -5.95 -2.32
CA SER A 95 -4.16 -6.83 -1.20
C SER A 95 -5.14 -7.94 -1.60
N PRO A 96 -5.08 -9.15 -1.02
CA PRO A 96 -5.95 -10.28 -1.38
C PRO A 96 -7.44 -10.11 -0.99
N TYR A 97 -7.82 -9.02 -0.32
CA TYR A 97 -9.19 -8.77 0.12
C TYR A 97 -10.06 -8.23 -1.02
N LEU A 98 -11.30 -8.73 -1.10
CA LEU A 98 -12.30 -8.42 -2.13
C LEU A 98 -12.46 -6.91 -2.36
N ARG A 99 -12.66 -6.14 -1.29
CA ARG A 99 -12.80 -4.68 -1.37
C ARG A 99 -11.62 -3.97 -2.04
N VAL A 100 -10.41 -4.50 -1.87
CA VAL A 100 -9.19 -3.92 -2.45
C VAL A 100 -9.10 -4.27 -3.93
N ILE A 101 -9.36 -5.54 -4.29
CA ILE A 101 -9.42 -6.00 -5.69
C ILE A 101 -10.48 -5.19 -6.46
N GLN A 102 -11.68 -5.03 -5.90
CA GLN A 102 -12.75 -4.23 -6.49
C GLN A 102 -12.37 -2.75 -6.66
N THR A 103 -11.57 -2.20 -5.74
CA THR A 103 -11.09 -0.81 -5.84
C THR A 103 -10.12 -0.65 -7.00
N ALA A 104 -9.29 -1.67 -7.25
CA ALA A 104 -8.24 -1.63 -8.27
C ALA A 104 -8.73 -1.93 -9.70
N CYS A 105 -9.87 -2.62 -9.86
CA CYS A 105 -10.37 -3.02 -11.19
C CYS A 105 -10.50 -1.84 -12.18
N PRO A 106 -11.10 -0.68 -11.83
CA PRO A 106 -11.18 0.44 -12.76
C PRO A 106 -9.80 1.01 -13.17
N THR A 107 -8.80 0.91 -12.30
CA THR A 107 -7.42 1.30 -12.63
C THR A 107 -6.78 0.27 -13.56
N SER A 108 -7.00 -1.03 -13.34
CA SER A 108 -6.57 -2.08 -14.25
C SER A 108 -7.14 -1.88 -15.66
N ASP A 109 -8.44 -1.58 -15.77
CA ASP A 109 -9.10 -1.25 -17.04
C ASP A 109 -8.51 -0.01 -17.72
N ALA A 110 -8.24 1.05 -16.94
CA ALA A 110 -7.77 2.32 -17.48
C ALA A 110 -6.34 2.25 -18.05
N PHE A 111 -5.49 1.38 -17.48
CA PHE A 111 -4.08 1.27 -17.84
C PHE A 111 -3.72 -0.02 -18.58
N ASP A 112 -4.66 -0.96 -18.74
CA ASP A 112 -4.44 -2.28 -19.33
C ASP A 112 -3.31 -3.06 -18.62
N VAL A 113 -3.30 -3.00 -17.28
CA VAL A 113 -2.33 -3.69 -16.42
C VAL A 113 -3.05 -4.68 -15.51
N PRO A 114 -2.70 -5.97 -15.48
CA PRO A 114 -3.37 -6.95 -14.64
C PRO A 114 -3.08 -6.74 -13.14
N LEU A 115 -3.97 -7.25 -12.30
CA LEU A 115 -3.88 -7.17 -10.84
C LEU A 115 -3.04 -8.31 -10.28
N SER A 116 -1.89 -7.96 -9.69
CA SER A 116 -0.98 -8.86 -8.99
C SER A 116 -1.39 -8.96 -7.50
N ILE A 117 -1.96 -10.09 -7.06
CA ILE A 117 -2.36 -10.27 -5.64
C ILE A 117 -1.11 -10.40 -4.75
N GLU A 118 -0.90 -9.42 -3.88
CA GLU A 118 0.30 -9.27 -3.06
C GLU A 118 -0.01 -9.39 -1.56
N GLY A 119 0.52 -10.46 -0.94
CA GLY A 119 0.36 -10.76 0.48
C GLY A 119 0.98 -9.69 1.39
N GLY A 120 2.06 -9.04 0.97
CA GLY A 120 2.67 -7.91 1.66
C GLY A 120 1.73 -6.74 1.91
N LEU A 121 0.67 -6.58 1.10
CA LEU A 121 -0.38 -5.56 1.23
C LEU A 121 -1.61 -6.05 2.02
N SER A 122 -1.54 -7.21 2.68
CA SER A 122 -2.66 -7.73 3.48
C SER A 122 -3.01 -6.82 4.66
N GLU A 123 -4.30 -6.80 5.02
CA GLU A 123 -4.87 -6.05 6.15
C GLU A 123 -4.14 -6.32 7.47
N ALA A 124 -4.30 -5.41 8.44
CA ALA A 124 -3.92 -5.70 9.82
C ALA A 124 -4.63 -6.97 10.34
N HIS A 125 -3.93 -7.76 11.16
CA HIS A 125 -4.42 -9.09 11.58
C HIS A 125 -4.71 -10.03 10.42
N ALA A 126 -3.94 -9.94 9.33
CA ALA A 126 -4.04 -10.87 8.21
C ALA A 126 -4.00 -12.32 8.72
N THR A 127 -4.92 -13.14 8.21
CA THR A 127 -5.00 -14.58 8.50
C THR A 127 -4.41 -15.33 7.31
N PRO A 128 -3.11 -15.65 7.34
CA PRO A 128 -2.45 -16.34 6.24
C PRO A 128 -2.98 -17.77 6.05
N GLY A 129 -2.75 -18.33 4.87
CA GLY A 129 -3.26 -19.63 4.45
C GLY A 129 -4.54 -19.52 3.62
N ASP A 130 -5.33 -20.59 3.58
CA ASP A 130 -6.45 -20.77 2.65
C ASP A 130 -7.78 -20.15 3.14
N VAL A 131 -7.70 -19.10 3.98
CA VAL A 131 -8.90 -18.42 4.51
C VAL A 131 -9.52 -17.51 3.45
N LEU A 132 -8.68 -16.79 2.69
CA LEU A 132 -9.11 -15.97 1.56
C LEU A 132 -9.07 -16.82 0.27
N PRO A 133 -9.96 -16.56 -0.70
CA PRO A 133 -9.86 -17.16 -2.02
C PRO A 133 -8.48 -16.93 -2.65
N SER A 134 -7.92 -17.99 -3.23
CA SER A 134 -6.69 -17.97 -4.03
C SER A 134 -6.80 -17.05 -5.25
N PRO A 135 -5.67 -16.61 -5.85
CA PRO A 135 -5.69 -15.88 -7.11
C PRO A 135 -6.48 -16.58 -8.23
N GLU A 136 -6.38 -17.90 -8.34
CA GLU A 136 -7.12 -18.71 -9.30
C GLU A 136 -8.63 -18.66 -9.05
N GLU A 137 -9.07 -18.75 -7.79
CA GLU A 137 -10.48 -18.60 -7.43
C GLU A 137 -10.96 -17.17 -7.71
N ARG A 138 -10.16 -16.15 -7.40
CA ARG A 138 -10.47 -14.74 -7.70
C ARG A 138 -10.62 -14.49 -9.20
N PHE A 139 -9.76 -15.09 -10.02
CA PHE A 139 -9.81 -14.96 -11.47
C PHE A 139 -11.17 -15.37 -12.05
N ALA A 140 -11.86 -16.34 -11.44
CA ALA A 140 -13.17 -16.80 -11.90
C ALA A 140 -14.25 -15.70 -11.89
N TYR A 141 -14.06 -14.62 -11.11
CA TYR A 141 -14.99 -13.49 -11.05
C TYR A 141 -14.33 -12.11 -11.17
N PHE A 142 -13.00 -12.05 -11.24
CA PHE A 142 -12.21 -10.87 -11.59
C PHE A 142 -11.17 -11.25 -12.66
N PRO A 143 -11.53 -11.19 -13.95
CA PRO A 143 -10.61 -11.56 -15.03
C PRO A 143 -9.37 -10.64 -15.12
N HIS A 144 -9.37 -9.51 -14.40
CA HIS A 144 -8.22 -8.62 -14.23
C HIS A 144 -7.08 -9.24 -13.42
N VAL A 145 -7.37 -10.23 -12.55
CA VAL A 145 -6.35 -10.85 -11.70
C VAL A 145 -5.37 -11.65 -12.55
N ASP A 146 -4.08 -11.51 -12.29
CA ASP A 146 -3.06 -12.42 -12.81
C ASP A 146 -2.90 -13.59 -11.82
N PRO A 147 -3.44 -14.80 -12.13
CA PRO A 147 -3.31 -15.95 -11.24
C PRO A 147 -1.87 -16.50 -11.21
N THR A 148 -1.00 -16.09 -12.15
CA THR A 148 0.38 -16.60 -12.24
C THR A 148 1.36 -15.77 -11.41
N TYR A 149 0.94 -14.61 -10.92
CA TYR A 149 1.77 -13.76 -10.09
C TYR A 149 2.13 -14.43 -8.76
N GLN A 150 3.42 -14.43 -8.43
CA GLN A 150 3.92 -14.87 -7.14
C GLN A 150 4.18 -13.65 -6.26
N SER A 151 3.49 -13.61 -5.12
CA SER A 151 3.64 -12.53 -4.16
C SER A 151 5.09 -12.42 -3.66
N LEU A 152 5.59 -11.18 -3.60
CA LEU A 152 6.90 -10.87 -3.06
C LEU A 152 6.97 -11.20 -1.57
N HIS A 153 5.88 -11.04 -0.83
CA HIS A 153 5.84 -11.28 0.60
C HIS A 153 4.71 -12.21 1.04
N ARG A 154 5.11 -13.36 1.61
CA ARG A 154 4.20 -14.29 2.27
C ARG A 154 3.97 -13.87 3.71
N VAL A 155 2.72 -13.61 4.07
CA VAL A 155 2.33 -13.33 5.46
C VAL A 155 2.41 -14.63 6.26
N GLU A 156 2.95 -14.57 7.47
CA GLU A 156 3.02 -15.68 8.41
C GLU A 156 2.23 -15.34 9.69
N PRO A 157 1.55 -16.31 10.30
CA PRO A 157 0.80 -16.06 11.52
C PRO A 157 1.74 -15.92 12.70
N THR A 158 1.37 -15.12 13.70
CA THR A 158 2.16 -15.05 14.94
C THR A 158 1.69 -16.16 15.89
N PRO A 159 2.59 -17.04 16.38
CA PRO A 159 2.20 -18.11 17.30
C PRO A 159 1.43 -17.62 18.52
N GLY A 160 0.22 -18.16 18.71
CA GLY A 160 -0.63 -17.81 19.84
C GLY A 160 -1.50 -16.56 19.64
N PHE A 161 -1.54 -16.00 18.44
CA PHE A 161 -2.45 -14.92 18.08
C PHE A 161 -3.54 -15.43 17.14
N THR A 162 -4.78 -15.11 17.47
CA THR A 162 -5.95 -15.44 16.66
C THR A 162 -6.74 -14.18 16.36
N CYS A 163 -7.30 -14.10 15.16
CA CYS A 163 -8.14 -12.98 14.76
C CYS A 163 -9.43 -13.02 15.57
N PRO A 164 -9.78 -11.98 16.36
CA PRO A 164 -10.97 -11.99 17.20
C PRO A 164 -12.28 -12.16 16.41
N LYS A 165 -12.27 -11.81 15.12
CA LYS A 165 -13.44 -11.89 14.24
C LYS A 165 -13.67 -13.28 13.66
N THR A 166 -12.63 -14.10 13.50
CA THR A 166 -12.71 -15.40 12.81
C THR A 166 -12.29 -16.57 13.67
N GLY A 167 -11.46 -16.35 14.69
CA GLY A 167 -10.79 -17.40 15.45
C GLY A 167 -9.63 -18.09 14.72
N HIS A 168 -9.32 -17.69 13.48
CA HIS A 168 -8.15 -18.22 12.77
C HIS A 168 -6.85 -17.60 13.29
N ASP A 169 -5.77 -18.36 13.23
CA ASP A 169 -4.42 -17.84 13.50
C ASP A 169 -4.13 -16.64 12.61
N CYS A 170 -3.58 -15.57 13.20
CA CYS A 170 -3.34 -14.32 12.50
C CYS A 170 -1.99 -13.70 12.86
N GLU A 171 -1.56 -12.75 12.04
CA GLU A 171 -0.46 -11.86 12.37
C GLU A 171 -0.81 -11.03 13.63
N ALA A 172 0.16 -10.85 14.52
CA ALA A 172 0.02 -9.97 15.67
C ALA A 172 0.06 -8.49 15.25
N PHE A 173 -0.80 -7.70 15.87
CA PHE A 173 -0.91 -6.26 15.61
C PHE A 173 -0.64 -5.48 16.90
N ALA A 174 0.02 -4.32 16.88
CA ALA A 174 0.56 -3.64 15.70
C ALA A 174 1.98 -4.07 15.30
N GLY A 175 2.74 -4.72 16.17
CA GLY A 175 4.18 -4.93 16.01
C GLY A 175 4.60 -5.74 14.77
N HIS A 176 4.08 -6.97 14.57
CA HIS A 176 4.46 -7.77 13.39
C HIS A 176 4.00 -7.13 12.09
N TYR A 177 2.79 -6.58 12.07
CA TYR A 177 2.29 -5.82 10.92
C TYR A 177 3.29 -4.73 10.53
N THR A 178 3.79 -3.95 11.49
CA THR A 178 4.81 -2.92 11.24
C THR A 178 6.12 -3.54 10.71
N LYS A 179 6.63 -4.63 11.32
CA LYS A 179 7.83 -5.33 10.81
C LYS A 179 7.64 -5.78 9.36
N ARG A 180 6.50 -6.40 9.03
CA ARG A 180 6.15 -6.82 7.67
C ARG A 180 6.14 -5.66 6.69
N MET A 181 5.57 -4.51 7.05
CA MET A 181 5.58 -3.32 6.18
C MET A 181 7.01 -2.84 5.90
N GLY A 182 7.91 -2.92 6.90
CA GLY A 182 9.33 -2.65 6.71
C GLY A 182 10.03 -3.64 5.79
N GLU A 183 9.74 -4.93 5.93
CA GLU A 183 10.28 -5.98 5.06
C GLU A 183 9.74 -5.88 3.63
N PHE A 184 8.46 -5.54 3.48
CA PHE A 184 7.85 -5.33 2.16
C PHE A 184 8.37 -4.06 1.49
N ALA A 185 8.62 -2.98 2.23
CA ALA A 185 9.29 -1.78 1.70
C ALA A 185 10.66 -2.11 1.07
N LYS A 186 11.47 -2.94 1.75
CA LYS A 186 12.75 -3.41 1.19
C LYS A 186 12.56 -4.19 -0.10
N LYS A 187 11.55 -5.06 -0.17
CA LYS A 187 11.23 -5.82 -1.39
C LYS A 187 10.82 -4.91 -2.55
N ILE A 188 10.06 -3.83 -2.29
CA ILE A 188 9.75 -2.80 -3.29
C ILE A 188 11.04 -2.14 -3.79
N GLU A 189 11.92 -1.70 -2.88
CA GLU A 189 13.20 -1.06 -3.21
C GLU A 189 14.11 -2.00 -4.03
N GLU A 190 14.10 -3.30 -3.73
CA GLU A 190 14.92 -4.33 -4.41
C GLU A 190 14.38 -4.72 -5.80
N HIS A 191 13.06 -4.81 -5.98
CA HIS A 191 12.46 -5.41 -7.18
C HIS A 191 11.87 -4.39 -8.17
N HIS A 192 11.64 -3.15 -7.75
CA HIS A 192 10.90 -2.14 -8.54
C HIS A 192 11.66 -0.81 -8.70
N ARG A 193 12.98 -0.89 -8.78
CA ARG A 193 13.84 0.29 -9.05
C ARG A 193 13.62 0.81 -10.47
N GLY A 194 13.36 2.11 -10.60
CA GLY A 194 13.11 2.77 -11.88
C GLY A 194 11.72 2.51 -12.46
N GLU A 195 10.82 1.95 -11.64
CA GLU A 195 9.46 1.60 -12.05
C GLU A 195 8.41 2.50 -11.40
N VAL A 196 7.25 2.60 -12.06
CA VAL A 196 6.03 3.15 -11.48
C VAL A 196 5.11 1.99 -11.09
N ILE A 197 4.94 1.77 -9.79
CA ILE A 197 4.02 0.76 -9.27
C ILE A 197 2.83 1.40 -8.57
N VAL A 198 1.67 0.75 -8.72
CA VAL A 198 0.43 1.17 -8.04
C VAL A 198 0.01 0.06 -7.08
N CYS A 199 -0.13 0.40 -5.81
CA CYS A 199 -0.43 -0.52 -4.72
C CYS A 199 -1.79 -0.18 -4.12
N PHE A 200 -2.73 -1.12 -4.10
CA PHE A 200 -4.01 -0.98 -3.40
C PHE A 200 -4.00 -1.77 -2.10
N SER A 201 -4.40 -1.14 -1.01
CA SER A 201 -4.24 -1.67 0.35
C SER A 201 -5.29 -1.11 1.34
N HIS A 202 -4.96 -1.12 2.63
CA HIS A 202 -5.80 -0.76 3.77
C HIS A 202 -5.23 0.44 4.53
N ALA A 203 -5.99 0.96 5.50
CA ALA A 203 -5.59 2.13 6.26
C ALA A 203 -4.27 1.96 7.02
N ALA A 204 -4.04 0.79 7.60
CA ALA A 204 -2.82 0.51 8.36
C ALA A 204 -1.55 0.57 7.49
N SER A 205 -1.66 0.59 6.16
CA SER A 205 -0.50 0.70 5.26
C SER A 205 0.15 2.08 5.26
N VAL A 206 -0.29 3.03 6.08
CA VAL A 206 0.55 4.18 6.48
C VAL A 206 1.91 3.73 7.06
N ALA A 207 2.01 2.51 7.60
CA ALA A 207 3.29 1.92 8.00
C ALA A 207 4.22 1.65 6.81
N LEU A 208 3.69 1.31 5.62
CA LEU A 208 4.50 1.18 4.39
C LEU A 208 5.02 2.55 3.95
N VAL A 209 4.18 3.59 4.03
CA VAL A 209 4.58 4.97 3.76
C VAL A 209 5.71 5.40 4.69
N ALA A 210 5.56 5.17 6.00
CA ALA A 210 6.60 5.46 6.98
C ALA A 210 7.89 4.68 6.73
N ALA A 211 7.78 3.40 6.34
CA ALA A 211 8.91 2.53 6.05
C ALA A 211 9.71 2.98 4.81
N LEU A 212 9.06 3.45 3.76
CA LEU A 212 9.72 3.98 2.56
C LEU A 212 10.35 5.36 2.86
N LEU A 213 9.61 6.25 3.53
CA LEU A 213 10.08 7.60 3.88
C LEU A 213 11.10 7.65 5.04
N LYS A 214 11.32 6.54 5.75
CA LYS A 214 12.12 6.45 6.97
C LYS A 214 11.69 7.49 8.02
N CYS A 215 10.37 7.54 8.28
CA CYS A 215 9.78 8.54 9.17
C CYS A 215 8.84 7.94 10.22
N SER A 216 8.31 8.78 11.11
CA SER A 216 7.35 8.39 12.15
C SER A 216 5.95 8.15 11.58
N MET A 217 5.22 7.20 12.17
CA MET A 217 3.82 6.91 11.84
C MET A 217 2.81 7.86 12.51
N ARG A 218 3.23 8.74 13.43
CA ARG A 218 2.35 9.57 14.29
C ARG A 218 1.32 10.41 13.53
N GLU A 219 1.75 11.05 12.46
CA GLU A 219 0.93 12.03 11.71
C GLU A 219 0.34 11.46 10.42
N LEU A 220 0.69 10.22 10.07
CA LEU A 220 0.20 9.61 8.84
C LEU A 220 -1.21 9.06 9.03
N LYS A 221 -2.10 9.44 8.12
CA LYS A 221 -3.48 8.97 8.05
C LYS A 221 -3.80 8.57 6.63
N PHE A 222 -4.76 7.67 6.46
CA PHE A 222 -5.12 7.21 5.12
C PHE A 222 -6.63 7.31 4.90
N ALA A 223 -7.07 8.27 4.06
CA ALA A 223 -8.46 8.39 3.66
C ALA A 223 -8.91 7.22 2.79
N ALA A 224 -10.21 6.89 2.78
CA ALA A 224 -10.77 5.93 1.82
C ALA A 224 -10.50 6.42 0.39
N CYS A 225 -9.96 5.58 -0.49
CA CYS A 225 -9.50 6.02 -1.81
C CYS A 225 -8.51 7.20 -1.80
N GLY A 226 -7.91 7.52 -0.65
CA GLY A 226 -6.78 8.45 -0.58
C GLY A 226 -5.59 7.88 -1.36
N VAL A 227 -4.72 8.76 -1.87
CA VAL A 227 -3.58 8.36 -2.70
C VAL A 227 -2.32 8.98 -2.11
N TYR A 228 -1.43 8.14 -1.57
CA TYR A 228 -0.05 8.53 -1.33
C TYR A 228 0.74 8.37 -2.62
N GLU A 229 1.49 9.40 -3.03
CA GLU A 229 2.47 9.31 -4.11
C GLU A 229 3.85 9.53 -3.52
N LEU A 230 4.71 8.54 -3.67
CA LEU A 230 6.09 8.57 -3.20
C LEU A 230 7.04 8.45 -4.38
N GLU A 231 8.12 9.21 -4.35
CA GLU A 231 9.14 9.23 -5.40
C GLU A 231 10.54 9.03 -4.83
N GLN A 232 11.35 8.26 -5.53
CA GLN A 232 12.77 8.11 -5.29
C GLN A 232 13.53 8.45 -6.58
N ILE A 233 14.52 9.33 -6.47
CA ILE A 233 15.42 9.68 -7.57
C ILE A 233 16.76 8.99 -7.33
N ASN A 234 17.20 8.22 -8.32
CA ASN A 234 18.32 7.30 -8.25
C ASN A 234 18.22 6.40 -7.01
N ASP A 235 19.27 6.34 -6.20
CA ASP A 235 19.30 5.61 -4.92
C ASP A 235 19.17 6.57 -3.73
N GLY A 236 18.56 7.74 -3.95
CA GLY A 236 18.31 8.76 -2.92
C GLY A 236 17.22 8.37 -1.92
N PRO A 237 16.90 9.23 -0.95
CA PRO A 237 15.78 8.99 -0.04
C PRO A 237 14.44 9.14 -0.78
N TRP A 238 13.45 8.30 -0.40
CA TRP A 238 12.07 8.50 -0.82
C TRP A 238 11.52 9.84 -0.32
N ARG A 239 10.69 10.47 -1.14
CA ARG A 239 10.01 11.73 -0.84
C ARG A 239 8.51 11.57 -1.08
N MET A 240 7.72 12.26 -0.27
CA MET A 240 6.27 12.33 -0.48
C MET A 240 5.96 13.43 -1.49
N VAL A 241 5.34 13.05 -2.61
CA VAL A 241 4.86 13.96 -3.65
C VAL A 241 3.40 14.34 -3.37
N ASN A 242 2.58 13.35 -2.98
CA ASN A 242 1.19 13.55 -2.59
C ASN A 242 0.86 12.85 -1.27
N ASN A 243 0.04 13.49 -0.44
CA ASN A 243 -0.41 12.95 0.84
C ASN A 243 -1.81 12.32 0.71
N GLY A 244 -1.94 11.06 1.16
CA GLY A 244 -3.17 10.28 1.12
C GLY A 244 -4.08 10.42 2.36
N ASP A 245 -3.83 11.39 3.23
CA ASP A 245 -4.66 11.65 4.44
C ASP A 245 -6.07 12.17 4.13
N SER A 246 -6.29 12.60 2.89
CA SER A 246 -7.53 13.10 2.33
C SER A 246 -7.74 12.54 0.92
N ASN A 247 -8.91 12.80 0.35
CA ASN A 247 -9.36 12.26 -0.93
C ASN A 247 -10.17 13.31 -1.73
N PRO A 248 -9.59 14.49 -2.03
CA PRO A 248 -10.32 15.58 -2.69
C PRO A 248 -10.78 15.25 -4.13
N HIS A 249 -10.21 14.20 -4.74
CA HIS A 249 -10.60 13.73 -6.07
C HIS A 249 -11.88 12.89 -6.08
N VAL A 250 -12.35 12.40 -4.92
CA VAL A 250 -13.65 11.71 -4.84
C VAL A 250 -14.77 12.70 -4.59
N SER A 251 -15.91 12.51 -5.26
CA SER A 251 -17.04 13.44 -5.20
C SER A 251 -17.86 13.31 -3.90
N GLU A 252 -17.80 12.15 -3.26
CA GLU A 252 -18.60 11.82 -2.07
C GLU A 252 -17.77 10.98 -1.09
N THR A 253 -17.90 11.28 0.20
CA THR A 253 -17.24 10.56 1.30
C THR A 253 -18.25 9.99 2.28
N SER A 254 -17.86 8.92 2.96
CA SER A 254 -18.67 8.24 3.96
C SER A 254 -18.20 8.61 5.36
N PRO A 255 -19.11 8.92 6.31
CA PRO A 255 -18.71 9.17 7.70
C PRO A 255 -18.18 7.90 8.40
N THR A 256 -18.45 6.71 7.84
CA THR A 256 -18.06 5.43 8.43
C THR A 256 -16.70 4.93 7.95
N THR A 257 -16.21 5.44 6.81
CA THR A 257 -14.87 5.14 6.27
C THR A 257 -14.00 6.40 6.30
N TYR A 258 -13.64 6.83 7.51
CA TYR A 258 -12.84 8.04 7.75
C TYR A 258 -11.33 7.79 7.69
N PRO A 259 -10.50 8.84 7.53
CA PRO A 259 -9.04 8.72 7.57
C PRO A 259 -8.54 8.10 8.87
N TRP A 260 -7.69 7.07 8.77
CA TRP A 260 -7.19 6.34 9.94
C TRP A 260 -5.66 6.26 9.91
N GLY A 261 -5.04 6.32 11.08
CA GLY A 261 -3.60 6.22 11.28
C GLY A 261 -3.26 5.56 12.62
N PHE A 262 -1.98 5.28 12.86
CA PHE A 262 -1.54 4.71 14.13
C PHE A 262 -1.60 5.74 15.27
N SER A 263 -1.65 5.24 16.50
CA SER A 263 -1.55 6.01 17.74
C SER A 263 -0.91 5.13 18.80
N GLU A 264 -0.42 5.71 19.91
CA GLU A 264 0.35 4.97 20.92
C GLU A 264 -0.42 3.75 21.45
N LYS A 265 -1.74 3.89 21.64
CA LYS A 265 -2.59 2.79 22.13
C LYS A 265 -2.54 1.50 21.29
N HIS A 266 -2.11 1.59 20.02
CA HIS A 266 -1.98 0.41 19.15
C HIS A 266 -0.70 -0.39 19.44
N PHE A 267 0.30 0.22 20.08
CA PHE A 267 1.57 -0.40 20.45
C PHE A 267 1.72 -0.61 21.96
N GLN A 268 0.90 0.10 22.76
CA GLN A 268 0.80 -0.06 24.20
C GLN A 268 0.22 -1.42 24.59
N GLU A 269 0.70 -1.91 25.73
CA GLU A 269 0.27 -3.16 26.33
C GLU A 269 -1.13 -3.03 26.95
N VAL A 270 -1.96 -4.05 26.77
CA VAL A 270 -3.20 -4.25 27.52
C VAL A 270 -3.00 -5.41 28.49
N ASP A 271 -3.42 -5.24 29.73
CA ASP A 271 -3.22 -6.21 30.81
C ASP A 271 -3.66 -7.64 30.41
N GLY A 272 -2.72 -8.59 30.45
CA GLY A 272 -2.97 -10.03 30.27
C GLY A 272 -2.85 -10.61 28.86
N GLY A 273 -2.43 -9.85 27.85
CA GLY A 273 -2.26 -10.33 26.45
C GLY A 273 -0.90 -10.98 26.15
N ARG A 274 -0.81 -11.83 25.11
CA ARG A 274 0.46 -12.17 24.44
C ARG A 274 0.83 -10.99 23.51
N TYR A 275 2.10 -10.59 23.49
CA TYR A 275 2.54 -9.25 23.09
C TYR A 275 3.23 -9.20 21.73
N PHE A 276 3.11 -8.08 21.01
CA PHE A 276 4.08 -7.65 19.98
C PHE A 276 3.92 -6.14 19.68
N GLY A 277 4.83 -5.30 20.20
CA GLY A 277 4.73 -3.83 20.17
C GLY A 277 5.91 -3.14 20.86
N GLU A 278 5.63 -2.18 21.75
CA GLU A 278 6.67 -1.37 22.42
C GLU A 278 7.70 -2.20 23.18
N SER A 279 7.27 -3.28 23.84
CA SER A 279 8.16 -4.19 24.58
C SER A 279 9.16 -4.94 23.71
N GLU A 280 8.99 -4.94 22.39
CA GLU A 280 9.97 -5.45 21.43
C GLU A 280 10.68 -4.35 20.64
N GLY A 281 10.59 -3.11 21.10
CA GLY A 281 11.17 -1.95 20.42
C GLY A 281 10.44 -1.54 19.14
N VAL A 282 9.18 -1.98 18.94
CA VAL A 282 8.35 -1.54 17.82
C VAL A 282 7.31 -0.54 18.31
N GLY A 283 7.45 0.72 17.90
CA GLY A 283 6.51 1.79 18.20
C GLY A 283 6.24 2.69 17.00
N LEU A 284 5.66 3.87 17.25
CA LEU A 284 5.36 4.84 16.19
C LEU A 284 6.59 5.35 15.46
N ASP A 285 7.75 5.33 16.10
CA ASP A 285 9.02 5.83 15.55
C ASP A 285 9.93 4.69 15.04
N TYR A 286 9.39 3.48 14.86
CA TYR A 286 10.15 2.28 14.47
C TYR A 286 10.98 2.44 13.17
N PHE A 287 10.52 3.27 12.23
CA PHE A 287 11.21 3.51 10.95
C PHE A 287 12.08 4.77 10.96
N VAL A 288 12.13 5.51 12.06
CA VAL A 288 12.98 6.69 12.18
C VAL A 288 14.43 6.21 12.36
N PRO A 289 15.38 6.65 11.52
CA PRO A 289 16.79 6.32 11.70
C PRO A 289 17.28 6.78 13.08
N SER A 290 17.99 5.89 13.78
CA SER A 290 18.65 6.17 15.06
C SER A 290 19.80 7.16 14.92
#